data_AF-A0A272EQF9-F1
#
_entry.id   AF-A0A272EQF9-F1
#
_cell.length_a   1.000
_cell.length_b   1.000
_cell.length_c   1.000
_cell.angle_alpha   90.00
_cell.angle_beta   90.00
_cell.angle_gamma   90.00
#
_symmetry.space_group_name_H-M   'P 1'
#
loop_
_entity.id
_entity.type
_entity.pdbx_description
1 polymer ?
#
loop_
_entity_poly.entity_id
_entity_poly.type
_entity_poly.pdbx_seq_one_letter_code
_entity_poly.pdbx_strand_id
1 'polypeptide(L)'
;MSQDLSDSQLKDLWRQGKIPVIFKRNKPLPVLARIPFAEGNMEWLRDGRRSKPDWCAQFKAWEIPTAWFDSVIKLALRRRQEVYVIQLYREHQKCAPACWNASGFHCECSCMGENHGGGHPGGNWYEVSETFAVSWGQQRYSCRHLKVKNPGR
;
A
#
# COMPACT_ATOMS: atom_id res chain seq x y z
N MET A 1 18.38 2.54 4.57
CA MET A 1 18.46 1.65 5.75
C MET A 1 17.04 1.18 6.07
N SER A 2 16.67 -0.05 5.72
CA SER A 2 15.36 -0.61 6.07
C SER A 2 15.31 -0.86 7.58
N GLN A 3 14.39 -0.19 8.27
CA GLN A 3 14.12 -0.44 9.69
C GLN A 3 13.05 -1.54 9.80
N ASP A 4 13.21 -2.45 10.75
CA ASP A 4 12.15 -3.42 11.07
C ASP A 4 11.14 -2.77 12.02
N LEU A 5 9.83 -2.83 11.71
CA LEU A 5 8.80 -2.44 12.69
C LEU A 5 8.46 -3.63 13.57
N SER A 6 8.28 -3.38 14.86
CA SER A 6 7.67 -4.33 15.78
C SER A 6 6.18 -4.50 15.51
N ASP A 7 5.60 -5.60 16.01
CA ASP A 7 4.15 -5.84 15.99
C ASP A 7 3.35 -4.70 16.63
N SER A 8 3.88 -4.06 17.68
CA SER A 8 3.20 -2.92 18.32
C SER A 8 3.19 -1.70 17.42
N GLN A 9 4.32 -1.38 16.78
CA GLN A 9 4.42 -0.26 15.85
C GLN A 9 3.51 -0.46 14.63
N LEU A 10 3.41 -1.68 14.10
CA LEU A 10 2.49 -1.98 13.01
C LEU A 10 1.03 -1.84 13.45
N LYS A 11 0.68 -2.28 14.67
CA LYS A 11 -0.67 -2.08 15.23
C LYS A 11 -0.99 -0.61 15.41
N ASP A 12 -0.03 0.21 15.82
CA ASP A 12 -0.21 1.65 15.99
C ASP A 12 -0.37 2.35 14.64
N LEU A 13 0.45 2.00 13.65
CA LEU A 13 0.32 2.46 12.27
C LEU A 13 -1.02 2.03 11.66
N TRP A 14 -1.50 0.83 11.97
CA TRP A 14 -2.86 0.43 11.58
C TRP A 14 -3.88 1.34 12.27
N ARG A 15 -3.78 1.55 13.58
CA ARG A 15 -4.82 2.21 14.39
C ARG A 15 -4.90 3.72 14.23
N GLN A 16 -3.83 4.40 13.82
CA GLN A 16 -3.71 5.88 13.82
C GLN A 16 -4.86 6.67 13.16
N GLY A 17 -5.54 6.12 12.15
CA GLY A 17 -6.80 6.69 11.62
C GLY A 17 -6.72 8.01 10.83
N LYS A 18 -5.53 8.57 10.61
CA LYS A 18 -5.26 9.83 9.87
C LYS A 18 -4.79 9.61 8.43
N ILE A 19 -3.90 8.65 8.21
CA ILE A 19 -3.34 8.29 6.90
C ILE A 19 -3.99 6.97 6.42
N PRO A 20 -4.45 6.85 5.16
CA PRO A 20 -4.93 5.57 4.64
C PRO A 20 -3.89 4.47 4.74
N VAL A 21 -4.30 3.26 5.09
CA VAL A 21 -3.46 2.05 5.12
C VAL A 21 -4.08 0.97 4.24
N ILE A 22 -3.37 0.59 3.19
CA ILE A 22 -3.79 -0.45 2.24
C ILE A 22 -2.95 -1.70 2.47
N PHE A 23 -3.57 -2.77 2.96
CA PHE A 23 -2.90 -4.01 3.28
C PHE A 23 -3.30 -5.13 2.31
N LYS A 24 -2.37 -5.48 1.42
CA LYS A 24 -2.48 -6.63 0.52
C LYS A 24 -2.03 -7.89 1.26
N ARG A 25 -3.01 -8.60 1.80
CA ARG A 25 -2.84 -9.93 2.41
C ARG A 25 -2.48 -10.98 1.35
N ASN A 26 -1.96 -12.11 1.79
CA ASN A 26 -1.69 -13.23 0.90
C ASN A 26 -3.01 -13.80 0.34
N LYS A 27 -2.99 -14.23 -0.92
CA LYS A 27 -4.17 -14.86 -1.55
C LYS A 27 -4.58 -16.11 -0.75
N PRO A 28 -5.88 -16.43 -0.66
CA PRO A 28 -7.02 -15.80 -1.37
C PRO A 28 -7.67 -14.62 -0.63
N LEU A 29 -7.06 -14.11 0.44
CA LEU A 29 -7.68 -13.09 1.29
C LEU A 29 -7.87 -11.74 0.55
N PRO A 30 -8.97 -11.01 0.78
CA PRO A 30 -9.17 -9.70 0.17
C PRO A 30 -8.18 -8.67 0.72
N VAL A 31 -7.99 -7.58 -0.02
CA VAL A 31 -7.18 -6.45 0.44
C VAL A 31 -7.97 -5.71 1.51
N LEU A 32 -7.30 -5.29 2.58
CA LEU A 32 -7.90 -4.42 3.59
C LEU A 32 -7.53 -2.97 3.30
N ALA A 33 -8.54 -2.11 3.20
CA ALA A 33 -8.39 -0.67 3.07
C ALA A 33 -8.90 0.01 4.35
N ARG A 34 -7.98 0.38 5.24
CA ARG A 34 -8.29 1.19 6.41
C ARG A 34 -8.11 2.66 6.06
N ILE A 35 -9.21 3.38 6.02
CA ILE A 35 -9.24 4.79 5.61
C ILE A 35 -9.79 5.66 6.74
N PRO A 36 -9.36 6.93 6.86
CA PRO A 36 -9.97 7.88 7.79
C PRO A 36 -11.48 7.94 7.56
N PHE A 37 -12.24 8.03 8.65
CA PHE A 37 -13.70 8.14 8.55
C PHE A 37 -14.08 9.44 7.84
N ALA A 38 -14.94 9.32 6.84
CA ALA A 38 -15.62 10.42 6.18
C ALA A 38 -16.91 9.89 5.57
N GLU A 39 -17.90 10.77 5.45
CA GLU A 39 -19.12 10.47 4.71
C GLU A 39 -18.80 10.13 3.25
N GLY A 40 -19.56 9.20 2.65
CA GLY A 40 -19.35 8.75 1.27
C GLY A 40 -18.14 7.85 1.05
N ASN A 41 -17.51 7.34 2.11
CA ASN A 41 -16.31 6.51 2.01
C ASN A 41 -16.51 5.22 1.18
N MET A 42 -17.68 4.58 1.29
CA MET A 42 -17.99 3.38 0.52
C MET A 42 -18.06 3.70 -0.97
N GLU A 43 -18.78 4.76 -1.33
CA GLU A 43 -18.97 5.23 -2.70
C GLU A 43 -17.63 5.68 -3.30
N TRP A 44 -16.83 6.41 -2.54
CA TRP A 44 -15.50 6.84 -2.93
C TRP A 44 -14.55 5.66 -3.17
N LEU A 45 -14.53 4.64 -2.30
CA LEU A 45 -13.75 3.42 -2.51
C LEU A 45 -14.23 2.62 -3.73
N ARG A 46 -15.56 2.57 -3.92
CA ARG A 46 -16.20 1.86 -5.01
C ARG A 46 -15.87 2.50 -6.37
N ASP A 47 -15.77 3.83 -6.45
CA ASP A 47 -15.32 4.57 -7.64
C ASP A 47 -16.06 4.12 -8.91
N GLY A 48 -17.40 4.04 -8.81
CA GLY A 48 -18.29 3.64 -9.91
C GLY A 48 -18.30 2.15 -10.27
N ARG A 49 -17.50 1.29 -9.61
CA ARG A 49 -17.42 -0.14 -9.92
C ARG A 49 -18.69 -0.89 -9.51
N ARG A 50 -19.02 -1.98 -10.21
CA ARG A 50 -20.23 -2.79 -9.91
C ARG A 50 -20.19 -3.41 -8.51
N SER A 51 -19.10 -4.11 -8.16
CA SER A 51 -18.92 -4.72 -6.85
C SER A 51 -18.85 -3.66 -5.74
N LYS A 52 -19.33 -3.99 -4.55
CA LYS A 52 -19.26 -3.12 -3.38
C LYS A 52 -18.11 -3.57 -2.47
N PRO A 53 -17.41 -2.64 -1.81
CA PRO A 53 -16.51 -3.00 -0.72
C PRO A 53 -17.33 -3.44 0.51
N ASP A 54 -16.81 -4.42 1.24
CA ASP A 54 -17.48 -4.94 2.45
C ASP A 54 -16.82 -4.39 3.70
N TRP A 55 -17.62 -3.99 4.70
CA TRP A 55 -17.05 -3.51 5.95
C TRP A 55 -16.65 -4.69 6.86
N CYS A 56 -15.38 -4.79 7.20
CA CYS A 56 -14.88 -5.74 8.19
C CYS A 56 -14.72 -5.05 9.56
N ALA A 57 -15.67 -5.31 10.46
CA ALA A 57 -15.66 -4.76 11.82
C ALA A 57 -14.44 -5.19 12.63
N GLN A 58 -13.96 -6.43 12.45
CA GLN A 58 -12.79 -6.97 13.14
C GLN A 58 -11.53 -6.12 12.90
N PHE A 59 -11.28 -5.73 11.64
CA PHE A 59 -10.11 -4.92 11.29
C PHE A 59 -10.40 -3.42 11.25
N LYS A 60 -11.67 -3.02 11.42
CA LYS A 60 -12.16 -1.65 11.23
C LYS A 60 -11.68 -1.09 9.88
N ALA A 61 -11.91 -1.86 8.82
CA ALA A 61 -11.44 -1.59 7.48
C ALA A 61 -12.41 -2.14 6.43
N TRP A 62 -12.28 -1.67 5.20
CA TRP A 62 -13.01 -2.19 4.07
C TRP A 62 -12.26 -3.36 3.43
N GLU A 63 -12.95 -4.46 3.15
CA GLU A 63 -12.48 -5.52 2.29
C GLU A 63 -12.78 -5.16 0.84
N ILE A 64 -11.73 -5.19 0.01
CA ILE A 64 -11.82 -4.89 -1.43
C ILE A 64 -11.19 -6.03 -2.24
N PRO A 65 -11.65 -6.23 -3.50
CA PRO A 65 -11.01 -7.17 -4.41
C PRO A 65 -9.52 -6.88 -4.61
N THR A 66 -8.70 -7.92 -4.75
CA THR A 66 -7.26 -7.76 -5.02
C THR A 66 -6.99 -6.91 -6.27
N ALA A 67 -7.85 -7.02 -7.29
CA ALA A 67 -7.76 -6.21 -8.52
C ALA A 67 -7.86 -4.69 -8.28
N TRP A 68 -8.39 -4.26 -7.13
CA TRP A 68 -8.54 -2.85 -6.79
C TRP A 68 -7.30 -2.25 -6.13
N PHE A 69 -6.32 -3.08 -5.74
CA PHE A 69 -5.14 -2.68 -4.96
C PHE A 69 -4.47 -1.41 -5.50
N ASP A 70 -4.05 -1.43 -6.77
CA ASP A 70 -3.38 -0.27 -7.38
C ASP A 70 -4.31 0.93 -7.49
N SER A 71 -5.57 0.73 -7.89
CA SER A 71 -6.54 1.82 -8.08
C SER A 71 -6.90 2.52 -6.77
N VAL A 72 -7.01 1.78 -5.66
CA VAL A 72 -7.33 2.35 -4.34
C VAL A 72 -6.12 3.09 -3.76
N ILE A 73 -4.89 2.64 -4.03
CA ILE A 73 -3.69 3.42 -3.71
C ILE A 73 -3.70 4.75 -4.47
N LYS A 74 -4.03 4.75 -5.78
CA LYS A 74 -4.18 6.00 -6.57
C LYS A 74 -5.29 6.91 -6.01
N LEU A 75 -6.43 6.35 -5.63
CA LEU A 75 -7.52 7.10 -4.99
C LEU A 75 -7.06 7.74 -3.68
N ALA A 76 -6.37 6.99 -2.82
CA ALA A 76 -5.85 7.47 -1.54
C ALA A 76 -4.84 8.61 -1.74
N LEU A 77 -3.87 8.44 -2.64
CA LEU A 77 -2.90 9.49 -2.99
C LEU A 77 -3.59 10.75 -3.54
N ARG A 78 -4.62 10.63 -4.38
CA ARG A 78 -5.40 11.79 -4.85
C ARG A 78 -6.12 12.53 -3.72
N ARG A 79 -6.66 11.81 -2.74
CA ARG A 79 -7.48 12.39 -1.66
C ARG A 79 -6.66 12.92 -0.49
N ARG A 80 -5.53 12.28 -0.18
CA ARG A 80 -4.76 12.52 1.05
C ARG A 80 -3.30 12.85 0.80
N GLN A 81 -2.83 12.79 -0.44
CA GLN A 81 -1.43 12.99 -0.85
C GLN A 81 -0.43 11.98 -0.27
N GLU A 82 -0.87 11.12 0.65
CA GLU A 82 -0.06 10.08 1.26
C GLU A 82 -0.89 8.82 1.60
N VAL A 83 -0.21 7.68 1.66
CA VAL A 83 -0.79 6.37 1.99
C VAL A 83 0.30 5.40 2.47
N TYR A 84 -0.02 4.59 3.47
CA TYR A 84 0.80 3.43 3.82
C TYR A 84 0.33 2.20 3.02
N VAL A 85 1.28 1.47 2.45
CA VAL A 85 1.03 0.24 1.71
C VAL A 85 1.77 -0.91 2.37
N ILE A 86 1.01 -1.89 2.84
CA ILE A 86 1.54 -3.12 3.44
C ILE A 86 1.31 -4.26 2.44
N GLN A 87 2.35 -5.01 2.09
CA GLN A 87 2.23 -6.19 1.22
C GLN A 87 3.34 -7.20 1.49
N LEU A 88 3.19 -8.42 0.97
CA LEU A 88 4.20 -9.46 1.13
C LEU A 88 5.58 -8.97 0.66
N TYR A 89 6.61 -9.34 1.40
CA TYR A 89 8.01 -9.06 1.13
C TYR A 89 8.77 -10.39 1.01
N ARG A 90 9.55 -10.53 -0.06
CA ARG A 90 10.38 -11.71 -0.30
C ARG A 90 11.85 -11.32 -0.31
N GLU A 91 12.53 -11.65 0.78
CA GLU A 91 13.93 -11.31 1.03
C GLU A 91 14.89 -11.78 -0.07
N HIS A 92 14.63 -12.93 -0.67
CA HIS A 92 15.47 -13.47 -1.74
C HIS A 92 15.09 -12.99 -3.15
N GLN A 93 13.97 -12.27 -3.32
CA GLN A 93 13.53 -11.79 -4.63
C GLN A 93 14.20 -10.46 -4.98
N LYS A 94 15.31 -10.52 -5.72
CA LYS A 94 16.01 -9.32 -6.19
C LYS A 94 15.18 -8.55 -7.24
N CYS A 95 15.41 -7.25 -7.38
CA CYS A 95 14.85 -6.46 -8.46
C CYS A 95 15.16 -7.09 -9.82
N ALA A 96 14.17 -7.04 -10.71
CA ALA A 96 14.31 -7.36 -12.13
C ALA A 96 13.78 -6.18 -12.95
N PRO A 97 14.02 -6.11 -14.27
CA PRO A 97 13.50 -5.06 -15.13
C PRO A 97 11.99 -4.83 -15.00
N ALA A 98 11.21 -5.88 -14.73
CA ALA A 98 9.78 -5.77 -14.47
C ALA A 98 9.42 -4.89 -13.25
N CYS A 99 10.30 -4.82 -12.24
CA CYS A 99 10.14 -3.94 -11.08
C CYS A 99 10.56 -2.51 -11.43
N TRP A 100 11.73 -2.34 -12.06
CA TRP A 100 12.22 -1.00 -12.44
C TRP A 100 11.29 -0.29 -13.43
N ASN A 101 10.64 -1.03 -14.32
CA ASN A 101 9.75 -0.49 -15.36
C ASN A 101 8.26 -0.63 -15.00
N ALA A 102 7.92 -0.90 -13.74
CA ALA A 102 6.54 -1.13 -13.34
C ALA A 102 5.71 0.16 -13.34
N SER A 103 4.43 0.04 -13.73
CA SER A 103 3.41 1.09 -13.67
C SER A 103 2.33 0.82 -12.58
N GLY A 104 2.49 -0.24 -11.81
CA GLY A 104 1.62 -0.56 -10.67
C GLY A 104 2.26 -0.17 -9.34
N PHE A 105 1.59 -0.46 -8.22
CA PHE A 105 2.19 -0.34 -6.89
C PHE A 105 2.62 -1.69 -6.33
N HIS A 106 2.25 -2.79 -6.98
CA HIS A 106 2.61 -4.13 -6.52
C HIS A 106 4.12 -4.39 -6.57
N CYS A 107 4.70 -4.79 -5.44
CA CYS A 107 6.15 -4.99 -5.33
C CYS A 107 6.52 -5.91 -4.14
N GLU A 108 6.97 -7.12 -4.42
CA GLU A 108 7.40 -8.08 -3.37
C GLU A 108 8.94 -8.24 -3.30
N CYS A 109 9.71 -7.42 -4.05
CA CYS A 109 11.17 -7.46 -4.08
C CYS A 109 11.80 -7.24 -2.69
N SER A 110 13.05 -7.67 -2.56
CA SER A 110 13.94 -7.36 -1.44
C SER A 110 14.21 -5.85 -1.29
N CYS A 111 14.00 -5.07 -2.36
CA CYS A 111 14.14 -3.62 -2.39
C CYS A 111 13.02 -2.85 -1.70
N MET A 112 11.96 -3.53 -1.24
CA MET A 112 10.78 -2.91 -0.60
C MET A 112 10.19 -1.75 -1.41
N GLY A 113 10.29 -1.79 -2.74
CA GLY A 113 9.75 -0.76 -3.62
C GLY A 113 10.63 0.46 -3.85
N GLU A 114 11.84 0.53 -3.28
CA GLU A 114 12.78 1.66 -3.45
C GLU A 114 13.08 1.93 -4.93
N ASN A 115 13.33 0.87 -5.70
CA ASN A 115 13.65 0.97 -7.13
C ASN A 115 12.43 0.83 -8.05
N HIS A 116 11.23 0.63 -7.50
CA HIS A 116 10.05 0.22 -8.26
C HIS A 116 9.47 1.37 -9.07
N GLY A 117 9.46 1.23 -10.41
CA GLY A 117 9.03 2.26 -11.37
C GLY A 117 10.11 3.29 -11.74
N GLY A 118 11.36 3.09 -11.28
CA GLY A 118 12.44 4.09 -11.45
C GLY A 118 13.01 4.20 -12.86
N GLY A 119 12.57 3.36 -13.79
CA GLY A 119 13.07 3.26 -15.16
C GLY A 119 12.68 4.41 -16.11
N HIS A 120 13.33 4.41 -17.28
CA HIS A 120 13.22 5.45 -18.31
C HIS A 120 12.05 5.23 -19.30
N PRO A 121 11.45 6.29 -19.87
CA PRO A 121 11.52 7.69 -19.45
C PRO A 121 10.36 8.01 -18.48
N GLY A 122 10.66 8.59 -17.31
CA GLY A 122 9.62 9.16 -16.45
C GLY A 122 9.84 9.03 -14.95
N GLY A 123 10.64 8.06 -14.49
CA GLY A 123 10.84 7.81 -13.06
C GLY A 123 9.53 7.58 -12.29
N ASN A 124 9.64 7.41 -10.97
CA ASN A 124 8.45 7.17 -10.14
C ASN A 124 7.51 8.39 -10.15
N TRP A 125 6.20 8.19 -10.29
CA TRP A 125 5.20 9.26 -10.10
C TRP A 125 4.83 9.51 -8.61
N TYR A 126 5.37 8.70 -7.70
CA TYR A 126 5.27 8.86 -6.25
C TYR A 126 6.66 8.76 -5.63
N GLU A 127 6.80 9.27 -4.42
CA GLU A 127 7.96 9.08 -3.57
C GLU A 127 7.66 7.99 -2.54
N VAL A 128 8.65 7.12 -2.29
CA VAL A 128 8.64 6.24 -1.12
C VAL A 128 9.44 6.98 -0.05
N SER A 129 8.75 7.66 0.87
CA SER A 129 9.44 8.46 1.90
C SER A 129 10.08 7.59 2.96
N GLU A 130 9.47 6.43 3.25
CA GLU A 130 9.97 5.45 4.22
C GLU A 130 9.61 4.02 3.80
N THR A 131 10.49 3.07 4.10
CA THR A 131 10.26 1.62 3.93
C THR A 131 10.67 0.84 5.16
N PHE A 132 9.80 -0.07 5.58
CA PHE A 132 10.03 -0.94 6.72
C PHE A 132 9.79 -2.40 6.35
N ALA A 133 10.56 -3.31 6.93
CA ALA A 133 10.21 -4.73 6.97
C ALA A 133 9.41 -5.03 8.24
N VAL A 134 8.45 -5.94 8.15
CA VAL A 134 7.68 -6.41 9.30
C VAL A 134 7.46 -7.90 9.16
N SER A 135 7.61 -8.66 10.25
CA SER A 135 7.27 -10.08 10.27
C SER A 135 5.92 -10.27 10.97
N TRP A 136 5.01 -11.03 10.37
CA TRP A 136 3.79 -11.48 11.04
C TRP A 136 3.68 -13.00 10.84
N GLY A 137 3.90 -13.74 11.92
CA GLY A 137 4.04 -15.19 11.86
C GLY A 137 5.24 -15.59 11.00
N GLN A 138 5.05 -16.49 10.03
CA GLN A 138 6.10 -16.91 9.10
C GLN A 138 6.27 -15.99 7.88
N GLN A 139 5.38 -15.01 7.71
CA GLN A 139 5.40 -14.12 6.55
C GLN A 139 6.10 -12.81 6.88
N ARG A 140 6.93 -12.34 5.95
CA ARG A 140 7.49 -10.99 6.00
C ARG A 140 6.72 -10.08 5.06
N TYR A 141 6.53 -8.85 5.49
CA TYR A 141 5.81 -7.79 4.82
C TYR A 141 6.73 -6.58 4.64
N SER A 142 6.52 -5.84 3.57
CA SER A 142 7.02 -4.48 3.44
C SER A 142 5.90 -3.52 3.83
N CYS A 143 6.24 -2.50 4.58
CA CYS A 143 5.40 -1.33 4.81
C CYS A 143 6.07 -0.13 4.14
N ARG A 144 5.39 0.49 3.18
CA ARG A 144 5.90 1.64 2.43
C ARG A 144 5.02 2.84 2.70
N HIS A 145 5.63 3.97 3.06
CA HIS A 145 4.95 5.26 3.07
C HIS A 145 5.09 5.89 1.69
N LEU A 146 3.98 6.01 0.98
CA LEU A 146 3.95 6.62 -0.34
C LEU A 146 3.43 8.04 -0.25
N LYS A 147 4.07 8.97 -0.94
CA LYS A 147 3.67 10.37 -1.08
C LYS A 147 3.59 10.80 -2.53
N VAL A 148 2.65 11.70 -2.85
CA VAL A 148 2.63 12.38 -4.16
C VAL A 148 3.90 13.23 -4.25
N LYS A 149 4.62 13.14 -5.37
CA LYS A 149 5.73 14.06 -5.64
C LYS A 149 5.16 15.46 -5.84
N ASN A 150 5.54 16.42 -4.99
CA ASN A 150 5.22 17.81 -5.24
C ASN A 150 6.05 18.31 -6.43
N PRO A 151 5.44 18.82 -7.51
CA PRO A 151 6.19 19.33 -8.67
C PRO A 151 6.90 20.68 -8.42
N GLY A 152 7.23 21.00 -7.16
CA GLY A 152 7.67 22.33 -6.73
C GLY A 152 8.88 22.36 -5.80
N ARG A 153 9.74 21.34 -5.83
CA ARG A 153 11.06 21.40 -5.20
C ARG A 153 12.11 20.76 -6.10
#